data_AF-A0A383CY68-F1
#
_entry.id   AF-A0A383CY68-F1
#
_cell.length_a   1.000
_cell.length_b   1.000
_cell.length_c   1.000
_cell.angle_alpha   90.00
_cell.angle_beta   90.00
_cell.angle_gamma   90.00
#
_symmetry.space_group_name_H-M   'P 1'
#
loop_
_entity.id
_entity.type
_entity.pdbx_description
1 polymer ?
#
loop_
_entity_poly.entity_id
_entity_poly.type
_entity_poly.pdbx_seq_one_letter_code
_entity_poly.pdbx_strand_id
1 'polypeptide(L)'
;VPICRFKLDSLLGPLNEGETLLTPNHRSAKVILQAYGDSKKTGEVWLRPKVYAIDVWLAQLWIRLSSDSIEPFCNLQILDSFAEQCIWTKSLMASTEKYPLLNVQQTAATISRSYHLFNQWLFPQETARWSSMQSKDFSAFLYWSKQYQSYCQKHGLSGLSDAITILIPRLGELTKFLPPSLLLVNFTNPPPLYGRLIENLSNVLELRHHL
;
A
#
# COMPACT_ATOMS: atom_id res chain seq x y z
N VAL A 1 -8.76 27.38 -21.42
CA VAL A 1 -7.40 26.91 -21.05
C VAL A 1 -7.57 25.78 -20.05
N PRO A 2 -7.11 24.55 -20.33
CA PRO A 2 -7.13 23.50 -19.31
C PRO A 2 -6.13 23.88 -18.22
N ILE A 3 -6.57 23.88 -16.97
CA ILE A 3 -5.72 24.21 -15.83
C ILE A 3 -4.72 23.05 -15.66
N CYS A 4 -3.50 23.24 -16.19
CA CYS A 4 -2.40 22.29 -15.99
C CYS A 4 -1.89 22.46 -14.55
N ARG A 5 -2.39 21.61 -13.64
CA ARG A 5 -2.22 21.76 -12.18
C ARG A 5 -0.90 21.18 -11.65
N PHE A 6 -0.05 20.64 -12.52
CA PHE A 6 1.20 19.96 -12.15
C PHE A 6 2.33 20.43 -13.07
N LYS A 7 3.43 20.94 -12.49
CA LYS A 7 4.62 21.35 -13.25
C LYS A 7 5.47 20.11 -13.55
N LEU A 8 5.36 19.62 -14.78
CA LEU A 8 6.07 18.41 -15.22
C LEU A 8 7.56 18.67 -15.50
N ASP A 9 7.97 19.92 -15.75
CA ASP A 9 9.30 20.26 -16.27
C ASP A 9 10.45 19.65 -15.46
N SER A 10 10.34 19.68 -14.13
CA SER A 10 11.32 19.10 -13.21
C SER A 10 11.38 17.58 -13.21
N LEU A 11 10.34 16.91 -13.70
CA LEU A 11 10.24 15.46 -13.79
C LEU A 11 10.53 14.91 -15.20
N LEU A 12 10.58 15.76 -16.23
CA LEU A 12 10.80 15.30 -17.62
C LEU A 12 12.12 14.55 -17.79
N GLY A 13 13.21 15.03 -17.20
CA GLY A 13 14.51 14.35 -17.22
C GLY A 13 14.43 12.93 -16.67
N PRO A 14 14.10 12.77 -15.37
CA PRO A 14 13.89 11.46 -14.73
C PRO A 14 12.96 10.52 -15.50
N LEU A 15 11.83 11.04 -16.00
CA LEU A 15 10.85 10.23 -16.74
C LEU A 15 11.40 9.74 -18.08
N ASN A 16 12.17 10.57 -18.80
CA ASN A 16 12.79 10.20 -20.07
C ASN A 16 13.98 9.24 -19.89
N GLU A 17 14.69 9.34 -18.77
CA GLU A 17 15.78 8.42 -18.39
C GLU A 17 15.27 7.05 -17.90
N GLY A 18 13.94 6.90 -17.74
CA GLY A 18 13.32 5.65 -17.33
C GLY A 18 13.49 5.33 -15.84
N GLU A 19 13.70 6.36 -15.01
CA GLU A 19 13.74 6.26 -13.55
C GLU A 19 12.38 5.79 -13.01
N THR A 20 12.42 5.04 -11.91
CA THR A 20 11.19 4.60 -11.24
C THR A 20 10.75 5.65 -10.23
N LEU A 21 9.52 6.15 -10.42
CA LEU A 21 8.95 7.23 -9.66
C LEU A 21 7.78 6.72 -8.84
N LEU A 22 7.82 6.96 -7.53
CA LEU A 22 6.75 6.60 -6.61
C LEU A 22 5.99 7.84 -6.17
N THR A 23 4.68 7.69 -6.05
CA THR A 23 3.77 8.71 -5.52
C THR A 23 2.97 8.14 -4.34
N PRO A 24 2.46 8.98 -3.43
CA PRO A 24 1.70 8.50 -2.27
C PRO A 24 0.40 7.78 -2.62
N ASN A 25 -0.17 8.03 -3.81
CA ASN A 25 -1.48 7.48 -4.19
C ASN A 25 -1.70 7.48 -5.72
N HIS A 26 -2.71 6.72 -6.15
CA HIS A 26 -3.10 6.56 -7.55
C HIS A 26 -3.42 7.88 -8.27
N ARG A 27 -4.01 8.84 -7.56
CA ARG A 27 -4.41 10.12 -8.16
C ARG A 27 -3.16 10.88 -8.61
N SER A 28 -2.13 10.95 -7.77
CA SER A 28 -0.86 11.60 -8.09
C SER A 28 -0.16 10.90 -9.26
N ALA A 29 -0.04 9.57 -9.22
CA ALA A 29 0.54 8.80 -10.34
C ALA A 29 -0.19 9.08 -11.67
N LYS A 30 -1.52 9.09 -11.66
CA LYS A 30 -2.34 9.35 -12.85
C LYS A 30 -2.13 10.76 -13.40
N VAL A 31 -2.05 11.76 -12.54
CA VAL A 31 -1.80 13.15 -12.94
C VAL A 31 -0.45 13.30 -13.64
N ILE A 32 0.61 12.69 -13.09
CA ILE A 32 1.95 12.72 -13.69
C ILE A 32 1.94 12.00 -15.04
N LEU A 33 1.34 10.81 -15.11
CA LEU A 33 1.24 10.04 -16.36
C LEU A 33 0.45 10.77 -17.44
N GLN A 34 -0.64 11.45 -17.07
CA GLN A 34 -1.43 12.26 -17.99
C GLN A 34 -0.62 13.45 -18.49
N ALA A 35 0.00 14.22 -17.60
CA ALA A 35 0.84 15.36 -17.97
C ALA A 35 1.99 14.93 -18.89
N TYR A 36 2.61 13.77 -18.62
CA TYR A 36 3.65 13.21 -19.49
C TYR A 36 3.10 12.89 -20.87
N GLY A 37 1.95 12.23 -20.98
CA GLY A 37 1.28 11.96 -22.25
C GLY A 37 0.93 13.24 -23.02
N ASP A 38 0.40 14.25 -22.33
CA ASP A 38 0.03 15.55 -22.91
C ASP A 38 1.25 16.34 -23.41
N SER A 39 2.45 16.05 -22.88
CA SER A 39 3.71 16.68 -23.34
C SER A 39 4.23 16.10 -24.67
N LYS A 40 3.71 14.95 -25.12
CA LYS A 40 4.15 14.27 -26.35
C LYS A 40 3.41 14.82 -27.56
N LYS A 41 4.08 14.79 -28.72
CA LYS A 41 3.47 15.25 -29.96
C LYS A 41 2.37 14.28 -30.40
N THR A 42 1.31 14.79 -31.00
CA THR A 42 0.27 13.95 -31.59
C THR A 42 0.88 13.00 -32.63
N GLY A 43 0.61 11.71 -32.51
CA GLY A 43 1.17 10.66 -33.38
C GLY A 43 2.56 10.15 -32.98
N GLU A 44 3.18 10.73 -31.94
CA GLU A 44 4.42 10.20 -31.37
C GLU A 44 4.15 8.90 -30.60
N VAL A 45 4.93 7.86 -30.89
CA VAL A 45 4.94 6.62 -30.11
C VAL A 45 5.99 6.76 -29.02
N TRP A 46 5.58 6.60 -27.77
CA TRP A 46 6.44 6.75 -26.59
C TRP A 46 6.23 5.60 -25.61
N LEU A 47 7.29 5.28 -24.85
CA LEU A 47 7.22 4.29 -23.79
C LEU A 47 6.57 4.90 -22.55
N ARG A 48 5.66 4.15 -21.92
CA ARG A 48 5.05 4.57 -20.67
C ARG A 48 6.14 4.67 -19.58
N PRO A 49 6.30 5.84 -18.93
CA PRO A 49 7.30 5.99 -17.87
C PRO A 49 6.89 5.19 -16.63
N LYS A 50 7.88 4.80 -15.83
CA LYS A 50 7.74 3.95 -14.63
C LYS A 50 7.22 4.76 -13.43
N VAL A 51 5.97 5.21 -13.51
CA VAL A 51 5.30 5.99 -12.47
C VAL A 51 4.25 5.13 -11.77
N TYR A 52 4.40 4.96 -10.46
CA TYR A 52 3.53 4.12 -9.65
C TYR A 52 3.02 4.84 -8.41
N ALA A 53 1.84 4.46 -7.95
CA ALA A 53 1.49 4.66 -6.54
C ALA A 53 2.31 3.66 -5.71
N ILE A 54 2.76 4.06 -4.52
CA ILE A 54 3.60 3.20 -3.66
C ILE A 54 2.95 1.84 -3.40
N ASP A 55 1.65 1.81 -3.14
CA ASP A 55 0.89 0.58 -2.90
C ASP A 55 0.90 -0.36 -4.11
N VAL A 56 0.81 0.19 -5.31
CA VAL A 56 0.88 -0.58 -6.57
C VAL A 56 2.27 -1.16 -6.75
N TRP A 57 3.30 -0.34 -6.53
CA TRP A 57 4.68 -0.77 -6.66
C TRP A 57 5.02 -1.88 -5.65
N LEU A 58 4.54 -1.76 -4.41
CA LEU A 58 4.72 -2.77 -3.36
C LEU A 58 4.00 -4.08 -3.69
N ALA A 59 2.76 -4.01 -4.18
CA ALA A 59 2.03 -5.20 -4.62
C ALA A 59 2.74 -5.89 -5.80
N GLN A 60 3.26 -5.12 -6.76
CA GLN A 60 4.03 -5.66 -7.88
C GLN A 60 5.36 -6.29 -7.45
N LEU A 61 6.08 -5.63 -6.54
CA LEU A 61 7.30 -6.18 -5.95
C LEU A 61 6.99 -7.51 -5.25
N TRP A 62 5.93 -7.57 -4.44
CA TRP A 62 5.52 -8.81 -3.78
C TRP A 62 5.19 -9.93 -4.77
N ILE A 63 4.41 -9.65 -5.81
CA ILE A 63 4.07 -10.63 -6.86
C ILE A 63 5.36 -11.16 -7.52
N ARG A 64 6.32 -10.28 -7.80
CA ARG A 64 7.61 -10.68 -8.37
C ARG A 64 8.39 -11.60 -7.42
N LEU A 65 8.46 -11.26 -6.14
CA LEU A 65 9.14 -12.08 -5.13
C LEU A 65 8.48 -13.45 -4.96
N SER A 66 7.14 -13.49 -4.95
CA SER A 66 6.36 -14.72 -4.91
C SER A 66 6.60 -15.60 -6.14
N SER A 67 6.62 -14.99 -7.34
CA SER A 67 6.86 -15.71 -8.61
C SER A 67 8.26 -16.33 -8.67
N ASP A 68 9.25 -15.66 -8.08
CA ASP A 68 10.63 -16.14 -7.98
C ASP A 68 10.85 -17.10 -6.79
N SER A 69 9.77 -17.58 -6.15
CA SER A 69 9.80 -18.54 -5.04
C SER A 69 10.60 -18.06 -3.82
N ILE A 70 10.64 -16.75 -3.58
CA ILE A 70 11.35 -16.17 -2.44
C ILE A 70 10.49 -16.27 -1.18
N GLU A 71 11.02 -16.89 -0.13
CA GLU A 71 10.38 -17.00 1.19
C GLU A 71 10.46 -15.68 1.99
N PRO A 72 9.41 -15.29 2.75
CA PRO A 72 8.10 -15.92 2.91
C PRO A 72 7.06 -15.52 1.83
N PHE A 73 7.46 -14.74 0.83
CA PHE A 73 6.57 -14.11 -0.15
C PHE A 73 5.81 -15.12 -1.00
N CYS A 74 6.43 -16.25 -1.34
CA CYS A 74 5.80 -17.32 -2.12
C CYS A 74 4.72 -18.10 -1.36
N ASN A 75 4.72 -18.05 -0.03
CA ASN A 75 3.72 -18.70 0.82
C ASN A 75 2.53 -17.80 1.17
N LEU A 76 2.54 -16.55 0.70
CA LEU A 76 1.55 -15.54 1.06
C LEU A 76 1.03 -14.82 -0.18
N GLN A 77 -0.28 -14.90 -0.39
CA GLN A 77 -0.96 -14.15 -1.43
C GLN A 77 -1.48 -12.82 -0.88
N ILE A 78 -1.10 -11.71 -1.52
CA ILE A 78 -1.70 -10.41 -1.23
C ILE A 78 -3.15 -10.38 -1.74
N LEU A 79 -4.06 -9.99 -0.86
CA LEU A 79 -5.46 -9.81 -1.19
C LEU A 79 -5.67 -8.58 -2.07
N ASP A 80 -6.52 -8.73 -3.08
CA ASP A 80 -7.14 -7.57 -3.73
C ASP A 80 -8.29 -7.02 -2.87
N SER A 81 -8.77 -5.83 -3.23
CA SER A 81 -9.81 -5.13 -2.49
C SER A 81 -11.14 -5.91 -2.42
N PHE A 82 -11.46 -6.72 -3.43
CA PHE A 82 -12.72 -7.46 -3.46
C PHE A 82 -12.64 -8.68 -2.54
N ALA A 83 -11.56 -9.46 -2.64
CA ALA A 83 -11.30 -10.60 -1.78
C ALA A 83 -11.24 -10.19 -0.31
N GLU A 84 -10.54 -9.09 0.01
CA GLU A 84 -10.50 -8.55 1.36
C GLU A 84 -11.91 -8.16 1.86
N GLN A 85 -12.70 -7.45 1.04
CA GLN A 85 -14.07 -7.08 1.38
C GLN A 85 -14.97 -8.30 1.65
N CYS A 86 -14.82 -9.38 0.89
CA CYS A 86 -15.55 -10.62 1.11
C CYS A 86 -15.19 -11.27 2.47
N ILE A 87 -13.91 -11.27 2.85
CA ILE A 87 -13.45 -11.83 4.12
C ILE A 87 -13.98 -11.02 5.31
N TRP A 88 -13.94 -9.70 5.22
CA TRP A 88 -14.52 -8.82 6.23
C TRP A 88 -16.02 -9.05 6.36
N THR A 89 -16.76 -9.04 5.25
CA THR A 89 -18.20 -9.27 5.23
C THR A 89 -18.57 -10.59 5.92
N LYS A 90 -17.86 -11.67 5.58
CA LYS A 90 -18.06 -12.99 6.20
C LYS A 90 -17.81 -12.96 7.71
N SER A 91 -16.74 -12.30 8.16
CA SER A 91 -16.38 -12.18 9.57
C SER A 91 -17.44 -11.39 10.36
N LEU A 92 -17.99 -10.33 9.75
CA LEU A 92 -19.04 -9.53 10.36
C LEU A 92 -20.36 -10.30 10.44
N MET A 93 -20.78 -10.98 9.37
CA MET A 93 -21.99 -11.82 9.35
C MET A 93 -21.97 -12.91 10.44
N ALA A 94 -20.80 -13.54 10.66
CA ALA A 94 -20.65 -14.58 11.68
C ALA A 94 -20.77 -14.06 13.13
N SER A 95 -20.81 -12.73 13.33
CA SER A 95 -20.77 -12.09 14.65
C SER A 95 -22.00 -11.22 14.95
N THR A 96 -23.02 -11.24 14.09
CA THR A 96 -24.20 -10.36 14.20
C THR A 96 -24.98 -10.55 15.50
N GLU A 97 -24.98 -11.75 16.08
CA GLU A 97 -25.59 -11.99 17.39
C GLU A 97 -24.88 -11.22 18.52
N LYS A 98 -23.55 -11.13 18.45
CA LYS A 98 -22.71 -10.44 19.43
C LYS A 98 -22.66 -8.93 19.18
N TYR A 99 -22.60 -8.53 17.90
CA TYR A 99 -22.52 -7.15 17.46
C TYR A 99 -23.56 -6.92 16.35
N PRO A 100 -24.79 -6.50 16.70
CA PRO A 100 -25.84 -6.21 15.72
C PRO A 100 -25.43 -5.08 14.78
N LEU A 101 -25.62 -5.27 13.46
CA LEU A 101 -25.23 -4.33 12.42
C LEU A 101 -26.41 -3.95 11.55
N LEU A 102 -26.53 -2.67 11.20
CA LEU A 102 -27.55 -2.16 10.28
C LEU A 102 -27.23 -2.49 8.83
N ASN A 103 -25.95 -2.39 8.44
CA ASN A 103 -25.49 -2.66 7.08
C ASN A 103 -24.10 -3.30 7.11
N VAL A 104 -24.06 -4.62 6.97
CA VAL A 104 -22.82 -5.41 7.05
C VAL A 104 -21.79 -4.98 6.00
N GLN A 105 -22.23 -4.72 4.76
CA GLN A 105 -21.35 -4.38 3.64
C GLN A 105 -20.66 -3.03 3.87
N GLN A 106 -21.42 -2.02 4.29
CA GLN A 106 -20.88 -0.70 4.60
C GLN A 106 -19.96 -0.74 5.83
N THR A 107 -20.32 -1.52 6.85
CA THR A 107 -19.46 -1.72 8.02
C THR A 107 -18.18 -2.45 7.64
N ALA A 108 -18.22 -3.48 6.80
CA ALA A 108 -17.03 -4.19 6.33
C ALA A 108 -16.05 -3.26 5.61
N ALA A 109 -16.54 -2.38 4.74
CA ALA A 109 -15.70 -1.39 4.05
C ALA A 109 -15.07 -0.39 5.04
N THR A 110 -15.85 0.05 6.04
CA THR A 110 -15.36 0.94 7.10
C THR A 110 -14.29 0.27 7.95
N ILE A 111 -14.49 -0.99 8.34
CA ILE A 111 -13.57 -1.75 9.17
C ILE A 111 -12.28 -2.06 8.41
N SER A 112 -12.34 -2.48 7.14
CA SER A 112 -11.16 -2.68 6.29
C SER A 112 -10.31 -1.40 6.23
N ARG A 113 -10.93 -0.25 5.94
CA ARG A 113 -10.23 1.05 5.91
C ARG A 113 -9.59 1.39 7.27
N SER A 114 -10.33 1.19 8.36
CA SER A 114 -9.83 1.42 9.72
C SER A 114 -8.68 0.49 10.06
N TYR A 115 -8.72 -0.77 9.62
CA TYR A 115 -7.66 -1.75 9.83
C TYR A 115 -6.38 -1.35 9.08
N HIS A 116 -6.48 -0.92 7.82
CA HIS A 116 -5.31 -0.40 7.10
C HIS A 116 -4.71 0.83 7.76
N LEU A 117 -5.55 1.79 8.19
CA LEU A 117 -5.07 2.95 8.95
C LEU A 117 -4.41 2.51 10.25
N PHE A 118 -5.02 1.56 10.95
CA PHE A 118 -4.48 1.02 12.20
C PHE A 118 -3.06 0.48 12.00
N ASN A 119 -2.84 -0.29 10.93
CA ASN A 119 -1.54 -0.83 10.58
C ASN A 119 -0.56 0.22 10.05
N GLN A 120 -1.00 1.14 9.20
CA GLN A 120 -0.15 2.19 8.62
C GLN A 120 0.43 3.13 9.69
N TRP A 121 -0.31 3.33 10.78
CA TRP A 121 0.13 4.09 11.94
C TRP A 121 0.87 3.25 12.97
N LEU A 122 1.18 1.99 12.64
CA LEU A 122 1.89 1.03 13.49
C LEU A 122 1.22 0.79 14.83
N PHE A 123 -0.09 1.05 14.90
CA PHE A 123 -0.80 0.93 16.15
C PHE A 123 -0.73 -0.48 16.76
N PRO A 124 -0.76 -1.61 16.03
CA PRO A 124 -0.62 -2.94 16.65
C PRO A 124 0.54 -3.08 17.68
N GLN A 125 1.64 -2.33 17.50
CA GLN A 125 2.81 -2.33 18.39
C GLN A 125 2.57 -1.62 19.74
N GLU A 126 1.53 -0.80 19.86
CA GLU A 126 1.15 -0.10 21.11
C GLU A 126 -0.18 -0.60 21.70
N THR A 127 -0.67 -1.76 21.26
CA THR A 127 -1.96 -2.35 21.70
C THR A 127 -2.15 -2.45 23.21
N ALA A 128 -1.06 -2.61 23.97
CA ALA A 128 -1.08 -2.59 25.44
C ALA A 128 -1.59 -1.26 26.03
N ARG A 129 -1.52 -0.14 25.28
CA ARG A 129 -1.99 1.17 25.71
C ARG A 129 -3.49 1.38 25.49
N TRP A 130 -4.11 0.69 24.52
CA TRP A 130 -5.54 0.87 24.20
C TRP A 130 -6.44 -0.22 24.71
N SER A 131 -5.90 -1.25 25.36
CA SER A 131 -6.72 -2.21 26.11
C SER A 131 -7.57 -1.55 27.22
N SER A 132 -7.23 -0.31 27.60
CA SER A 132 -7.98 0.54 28.53
C SER A 132 -9.11 1.35 27.86
N MET A 133 -9.19 1.41 26.53
CA MET A 133 -10.27 2.10 25.82
C MET A 133 -11.57 1.31 25.93
N GLN A 134 -12.50 1.78 26.76
CA GLN A 134 -13.76 1.09 27.09
C GLN A 134 -14.87 1.21 26.03
N SER A 135 -14.56 1.61 24.79
CA SER A 135 -15.61 1.75 23.78
C SER A 135 -16.02 0.39 23.20
N LYS A 136 -17.34 0.17 23.09
CA LYS A 136 -17.92 -1.04 22.50
C LYS A 136 -17.49 -1.20 21.04
N ASP A 137 -17.43 -0.09 20.29
CA ASP A 137 -17.05 -0.08 18.88
C ASP A 137 -15.58 -0.45 18.67
N PHE A 138 -14.67 0.06 19.51
CA PHE A 138 -13.26 -0.33 19.44
C PHE A 138 -13.07 -1.80 19.83
N SER A 139 -13.82 -2.29 20.82
CA SER A 139 -13.81 -3.70 21.19
C SER A 139 -14.30 -4.60 20.04
N ALA A 140 -15.33 -4.17 19.31
CA ALA A 140 -15.83 -4.86 18.13
C ALA A 140 -14.80 -4.84 16.99
N PHE A 141 -14.17 -3.68 16.73
CA PHE A 141 -13.09 -3.54 15.77
C PHE A 141 -11.92 -4.49 16.06
N LEU A 142 -11.43 -4.55 17.30
CA LEU A 142 -10.35 -5.47 17.69
C LEU A 142 -10.77 -6.93 17.53
N TYR A 143 -12.01 -7.26 17.90
CA TYR A 143 -12.57 -8.60 17.72
C TYR A 143 -12.57 -9.01 16.24
N TRP A 144 -13.13 -8.19 15.35
CA TRP A 144 -13.16 -8.48 13.92
C TRP A 144 -11.77 -8.51 13.30
N SER A 145 -10.87 -7.60 13.72
CA SER A 145 -9.48 -7.58 13.25
C SER A 145 -8.76 -8.89 13.56
N LYS A 146 -8.96 -9.44 14.76
CA LYS A 146 -8.41 -10.75 15.13
C LYS A 146 -8.98 -11.88 14.27
N GLN A 147 -10.27 -11.85 13.94
CA GLN A 147 -10.89 -12.85 13.06
C GLN A 147 -10.32 -12.78 11.64
N TYR A 148 -10.20 -11.57 11.10
CA TYR A 148 -9.59 -11.33 9.79
C TYR A 148 -8.15 -11.85 9.75
N GLN A 149 -7.32 -11.48 10.73
CA GLN A 149 -5.94 -11.96 10.82
C GLN A 149 -5.85 -13.49 10.90
N SER A 150 -6.70 -14.11 11.72
CA SER A 150 -6.75 -15.57 11.87
C SER A 150 -7.15 -16.26 10.57
N TYR A 151 -8.12 -15.69 9.83
CA TYR A 151 -8.52 -16.18 8.53
C TYR A 151 -7.38 -16.07 7.52
N CYS A 152 -6.72 -14.91 7.46
CA CYS A 152 -5.60 -14.69 6.56
C CYS A 152 -4.45 -15.65 6.82
N GLN A 153 -4.05 -15.81 8.09
CA GLN A 153 -3.00 -16.73 8.49
C GLN A 153 -3.32 -18.18 8.09
N LYS A 154 -4.55 -18.65 8.36
CA LYS A 154 -4.97 -20.01 8.02
C LYS A 154 -4.90 -20.32 6.53
N HIS A 155 -5.10 -19.30 5.68
CA HIS A 155 -5.23 -19.45 4.24
C HIS A 155 -4.00 -18.97 3.46
N GLY A 156 -2.91 -18.59 4.13
CA GLY A 156 -1.73 -18.04 3.45
C GLY A 156 -2.03 -16.73 2.72
N LEU A 157 -2.86 -15.88 3.31
CA LEU A 157 -3.28 -14.60 2.75
C LEU A 157 -2.67 -13.45 3.56
N SER A 158 -2.51 -12.30 2.93
CA SER A 158 -2.07 -11.08 3.59
C SER A 158 -2.75 -9.85 3.00
N GLY A 159 -3.21 -8.93 3.84
CA GLY A 159 -3.54 -7.59 3.38
C GLY A 159 -2.26 -6.81 3.06
N LEU A 160 -2.32 -5.85 2.13
CA LEU A 160 -1.12 -5.11 1.71
C LEU A 160 -0.40 -4.42 2.89
N SER A 161 -1.15 -3.84 3.84
CA SER A 161 -0.56 -3.20 5.01
C SER A 161 0.23 -4.18 5.89
N ASP A 162 -0.25 -5.42 6.03
CA ASP A 162 0.44 -6.46 6.81
C ASP A 162 1.67 -6.96 6.02
N ALA A 163 1.51 -7.17 4.71
CA ALA A 163 2.60 -7.57 3.81
C ALA A 163 3.79 -6.61 3.87
N ILE A 164 3.56 -5.29 3.94
CA ILE A 164 4.64 -4.29 4.07
C ILE A 164 5.47 -4.53 5.33
N THR A 165 4.85 -4.91 6.45
CA THR A 165 5.59 -5.18 7.70
C THR A 165 6.49 -6.41 7.60
N ILE A 166 6.13 -7.38 6.75
CA ILE A 166 6.95 -8.55 6.44
C ILE A 166 8.08 -8.19 5.47
N LEU A 167 7.80 -7.32 4.50
CA LEU A 167 8.75 -6.90 3.47
C LEU A 167 9.91 -6.06 4.04
N ILE A 168 9.61 -5.06 4.87
CA ILE A 168 10.59 -4.08 5.40
C ILE A 168 11.88 -4.75 5.93
N PRO A 169 11.83 -5.71 6.88
CA PRO A 169 13.04 -6.29 7.45
C PRO A 169 13.87 -7.13 6.46
N ARG A 170 13.32 -7.45 5.28
CA ARG A 170 14.00 -8.26 4.26
C ARG A 170 14.59 -7.44 3.12
N LEU A 171 14.37 -6.12 3.06
CA LEU A 171 14.80 -5.29 1.92
C LEU A 171 16.29 -5.41 1.58
N GLY A 172 17.16 -5.58 2.58
CA GLY A 172 18.59 -5.80 2.37
C GLY A 172 18.93 -7.06 1.57
N GLU A 173 18.13 -8.13 1.72
CA GLU A 173 18.27 -9.39 0.98
C GLU A 173 17.68 -9.30 -0.44
N LEU A 174 16.89 -8.26 -0.70
CA LEU A 174 16.08 -8.13 -1.92
C LEU A 174 16.63 -7.11 -2.93
N THR A 175 17.85 -6.59 -2.72
CA THR A 175 18.49 -5.58 -3.58
C THR A 175 18.43 -5.91 -5.07
N LYS A 176 18.59 -7.19 -5.45
CA LYS A 176 18.51 -7.66 -6.85
C LYS A 176 17.14 -7.48 -7.51
N PHE A 177 16.07 -7.30 -6.72
CA PHE A 177 14.69 -7.11 -7.19
C PHE A 177 14.29 -5.64 -7.25
N LEU A 178 15.04 -4.77 -6.58
CA LEU A 178 14.79 -3.34 -6.50
C LEU A 178 15.36 -2.62 -7.72
N PRO A 179 14.78 -1.47 -8.12
CA PRO A 179 15.42 -0.60 -9.10
C PRO A 179 16.69 0.03 -8.52
N PRO A 180 17.62 0.50 -9.37
CA PRO A 180 18.87 1.13 -8.91
C PRO A 180 18.63 2.43 -8.13
N SER A 181 17.60 3.18 -8.51
CA SER A 181 17.16 4.39 -7.82
C SER A 181 15.64 4.50 -7.80
N LEU A 182 15.14 5.28 -6.84
CA LEU A 182 13.74 5.63 -6.71
C LEU A 182 13.60 7.15 -6.51
N LEU A 183 12.70 7.76 -7.29
CA LEU A 183 12.29 9.16 -7.10
C LEU A 183 10.94 9.22 -6.39
N LEU A 184 10.94 9.74 -5.16
CA LEU A 184 9.73 9.94 -4.35
C LEU A 184 9.14 11.31 -4.63
N VAL A 185 7.92 11.36 -5.16
CA VAL A 185 7.22 12.61 -5.48
C VAL A 185 6.07 12.87 -4.50
N ASN A 186 6.11 14.01 -3.82
CA ASN A 186 5.09 14.53 -2.91
C ASN A 186 4.87 13.69 -1.63
N PHE A 187 5.93 13.06 -1.12
CA PHE A 187 5.92 12.39 0.20
C PHE A 187 6.25 13.37 1.33
N THR A 188 5.33 14.28 1.65
CA THR A 188 5.55 15.31 2.69
C THR A 188 5.41 14.80 4.12
N ASN A 189 4.39 13.97 4.39
CA ASN A 189 4.14 13.39 5.70
C ASN A 189 3.60 11.96 5.56
N PRO A 190 4.46 10.99 5.22
CA PRO A 190 4.02 9.60 5.08
C PRO A 190 3.54 9.02 6.42
N PRO A 191 2.55 8.12 6.42
CA PRO A 191 2.23 7.34 7.62
C PRO A 191 3.46 6.62 8.16
N PRO A 192 3.58 6.37 9.47
CA PRO A 192 4.75 5.75 10.10
C PRO A 192 5.25 4.47 9.41
N LEU A 193 4.37 3.59 8.96
CA LEU A 193 4.74 2.38 8.21
C LEU A 193 5.47 2.72 6.90
N TYR A 194 5.00 3.74 6.17
CA TYR A 194 5.64 4.20 4.92
C TYR A 194 6.91 4.98 5.22
N GLY A 195 6.97 5.72 6.33
CA GLY A 195 8.21 6.33 6.82
C GLY A 195 9.29 5.28 7.06
N ARG A 196 8.98 4.20 7.80
CA ARG A 196 9.90 3.07 8.01
C ARG A 196 10.29 2.39 6.70
N LEU A 197 9.34 2.20 5.78
CA LEU A 197 9.64 1.64 4.46
C LEU A 197 10.65 2.50 3.69
N ILE A 198 10.41 3.81 3.62
CA ILE A 198 11.28 4.76 2.92
C ILE A 198 12.68 4.76 3.53
N GLU A 199 12.77 4.81 4.86
CA GLU A 199 14.05 4.74 5.58
C GLU A 199 14.83 3.44 5.28
N ASN A 200 14.15 2.30 5.25
CA ASN A 200 14.80 1.03 4.93
C ASN A 200 15.19 0.93 3.45
N LEU A 201 14.42 1.55 2.55
CA LEU A 201 14.79 1.67 1.13
C LEU A 201 16.03 2.53 0.94
N SER A 202 16.22 3.63 1.68
CA SER A 202 17.44 4.47 1.58
C SER A 202 18.73 3.73 1.95
N ASN A 203 18.61 2.65 2.74
CA ASN A 203 19.76 1.85 3.14
C ASN A 203 20.21 0.87 2.04
N VAL A 204 19.38 0.63 1.01
CA VAL A 204 19.61 -0.41 0.01
C VAL A 204 19.62 0.09 -1.44
N LEU A 205 19.14 1.31 -1.69
CA LEU A 205 19.15 1.94 -3.02
C LEU A 205 19.24 3.47 -2.92
N GLU A 206 19.55 4.13 -4.05
CA GLU A 206 19.54 5.59 -4.13
C GLU A 206 18.11 6.13 -4.07
N LEU A 207 17.78 6.90 -3.03
CA LEU A 207 16.49 7.59 -2.90
C LEU A 207 16.64 9.09 -3.14
N ARG A 208 15.78 9.63 -4.01
CA ARG A 208 15.66 11.06 -4.29
C ARG A 208 14.26 11.54 -3.96
N HIS A 209 14.15 12.79 -3.52
CA HIS A 209 12.87 13.41 -3.16
C HIS A 209 12.54 14.59 -4.07
N HIS A 210 11.27 14.67 -4.48
CA HIS A 210 10.68 15.79 -5.18
C HIS A 210 9.40 16.20 -4.47
N LEU A 211 9.25 17.50 -4.17
CA LEU A 211 8.13 18.06 -3.42
C LEU A 211 7.13 18.79 -4.30
#